data_AF-A0A6J1XIM2-F1
#
_entry.id   AF-A0A6J1XIM2-F1
#
_cell.length_a   1.000
_cell.length_b   1.000
_cell.length_c   1.000
_cell.angle_alpha   90.00
_cell.angle_beta   90.00
_cell.angle_gamma   90.00
#
_symmetry.space_group_name_H-M   'P 1'
#
loop_
_entity.id
_entity.type
_entity.pdbx_description
1 polymer ?
#
loop_
_entity_poly.entity_id
_entity_poly.type
_entity_poly.pdbx_seq_one_letter_code
_entity_poly.pdbx_strand_id
1 'polypeptide(L)'
;MASFVTEVLAHSGRLEKEDLGTRISRLTRRVEEIKGEVCTMISKKYSEFLPSMQSAQDLVTQVDKLSEDIDLLKSRIESEVRRDLHVSTAEFTDLKQQLERDSVVLNLLKQLQEFSSAIEEYNCALTEKKYVTAAWCLEEAQKCLKLLKSRKCFDLKMLKSLSMELTIQKQNILYHLGEEWQKLIVWKFPPSKDTSNLESCLQTELHLCIEQSQKEEKTPGPPISSVLLAFSVLGELQMKLKSFGQMLLKYILRPLASCPSLYAVVESQPNIISIRFESVMTDLEHPSPSEVFAKIRLVLEVLQKHLLDWTVHPSFEEWLSHTMVHYVAMKKK
;
A
#
# COMPACT_ATOMS: atom_id res chain seq x y z
N MET A 1 -135.12 58.92 -48.08
CA MET A 1 -134.79 59.28 -46.69
C MET A 1 -134.55 57.99 -45.93
N ALA A 2 -133.29 57.59 -45.74
CA ALA A 2 -132.97 56.51 -44.80
C ALA A 2 -133.19 57.05 -43.39
N SER A 3 -133.90 56.28 -42.55
CA SER A 3 -134.20 56.66 -41.16
C SER A 3 -132.89 56.81 -40.37
N PHE A 4 -132.78 57.87 -39.58
CA PHE A 4 -131.66 58.13 -38.65
C PHE A 4 -131.29 56.88 -37.81
N VAL A 5 -132.28 56.04 -37.48
CA VAL A 5 -132.08 54.77 -36.74
C VAL A 5 -131.22 53.77 -37.52
N THR A 6 -131.41 53.66 -38.84
CA THR A 6 -130.58 52.77 -39.68
C THR A 6 -129.16 53.28 -39.88
N GLU A 7 -128.96 54.60 -39.89
CA GLU A 7 -127.65 55.22 -40.04
C GLU A 7 -126.84 55.17 -38.73
N VAL A 8 -127.51 55.36 -37.59
CA VAL A 8 -126.95 55.18 -36.25
C VAL A 8 -126.61 53.72 -35.95
N LEU A 9 -127.47 52.76 -36.33
CA LEU A 9 -127.16 51.32 -36.17
C LEU A 9 -126.03 50.86 -37.09
N ALA A 10 -125.96 51.35 -38.34
CA ALA A 10 -124.85 51.07 -39.24
C ALA A 10 -123.53 51.70 -38.75
N HIS A 11 -123.56 52.91 -38.17
CA HIS A 11 -122.40 53.52 -37.54
C HIS A 11 -121.98 52.82 -36.24
N SER A 12 -122.94 52.41 -35.39
CA SER A 12 -122.65 51.68 -34.14
C SER A 12 -122.01 50.33 -34.40
N GLY A 13 -122.57 49.53 -35.33
CA GLY A 13 -121.98 48.24 -35.70
C GLY A 13 -120.63 48.36 -36.42
N ARG A 14 -120.39 49.48 -37.13
CA ARG A 14 -119.10 49.77 -37.77
C ARG A 14 -118.03 50.23 -36.77
N LEU A 15 -118.39 51.08 -35.82
CA LEU A 15 -117.53 51.51 -34.71
C LEU A 15 -117.14 50.31 -33.83
N GLU A 16 -118.09 49.41 -33.52
CA GLU A 16 -117.80 48.18 -32.77
C GLU A 16 -116.88 47.23 -33.56
N LYS A 17 -117.07 47.10 -34.87
CA LYS A 17 -116.18 46.30 -35.73
C LYS A 17 -114.77 46.88 -35.82
N GLU A 18 -114.62 48.21 -35.89
CA GLU A 18 -113.32 48.89 -35.87
C GLU A 18 -112.64 48.77 -34.49
N ASP A 19 -113.37 48.91 -33.37
CA ASP A 19 -112.85 48.69 -32.01
C ASP A 19 -112.39 47.22 -31.81
N LEU A 20 -113.22 46.26 -32.22
CA LEU A 20 -112.87 44.84 -32.19
C LEU A 20 -111.65 44.55 -33.07
N GLY A 21 -111.57 45.15 -34.26
CA GLY A 21 -110.42 45.04 -35.16
C GLY A 21 -109.12 45.52 -34.52
N THR A 22 -109.11 46.69 -33.90
CA THR A 22 -107.91 47.22 -33.23
C THR A 22 -107.51 46.39 -32.00
N ARG A 23 -108.48 45.90 -31.22
CA ARG A 23 -108.22 45.01 -30.08
C ARG A 23 -107.65 43.68 -30.54
N ILE A 24 -108.17 43.10 -31.63
CA ILE A 24 -107.62 41.88 -32.25
C ILE A 24 -106.19 42.14 -32.73
N SER A 25 -105.92 43.21 -33.48
CA SER A 25 -104.57 43.52 -33.97
C SER A 25 -103.55 43.70 -32.83
N ARG A 26 -103.95 44.38 -31.74
CA ARG A 26 -103.11 44.53 -30.55
C ARG A 26 -102.87 43.19 -29.86
N LEU A 27 -103.89 42.34 -29.77
CA LEU A 27 -103.77 41.01 -29.20
C LEU A 27 -102.85 40.13 -30.06
N THR A 28 -102.99 40.15 -31.38
CA THR A 28 -102.12 39.45 -32.34
C THR A 28 -100.67 39.90 -32.21
N ARG A 29 -100.41 41.20 -32.11
CA ARG A 29 -99.05 41.71 -31.91
C ARG A 29 -98.43 41.19 -30.62
N ARG A 30 -99.20 41.21 -29.52
CA ARG A 30 -98.76 40.69 -28.23
C ARG A 30 -98.54 39.18 -28.24
N VAL A 31 -99.34 38.44 -29.01
CA VAL A 31 -99.16 37.00 -29.23
C VAL A 31 -97.84 36.73 -29.96
N GLU A 32 -97.51 37.49 -31.00
CA GLU A 32 -96.25 37.31 -31.74
C GLU A 32 -95.02 37.76 -30.91
N GLU A 33 -95.13 38.82 -30.11
CA GLU A 33 -94.08 39.23 -29.15
C GLU A 33 -93.80 38.12 -28.13
N ILE A 34 -94.85 37.60 -27.46
CA ILE A 34 -94.73 36.52 -26.48
C ILE A 34 -94.17 35.25 -27.14
N LYS A 35 -94.62 34.92 -28.36
CA LYS A 35 -94.10 33.78 -29.11
C LYS A 35 -92.61 33.93 -29.40
N GLY A 36 -92.15 35.12 -29.79
CA GLY A 36 -90.71 35.40 -29.97
C GLY A 36 -89.91 35.24 -28.68
N GLU A 37 -90.42 35.75 -27.56
CA GLU A 37 -89.82 35.56 -26.23
C GLU A 37 -89.77 34.09 -25.81
N VAL A 38 -90.83 33.33 -26.05
CA VAL A 38 -90.87 31.89 -25.74
C VAL A 38 -89.90 31.12 -26.62
N CYS A 39 -89.85 31.39 -27.93
CA CYS A 39 -88.90 30.74 -28.85
C CYS A 39 -87.45 31.05 -28.47
N THR A 40 -87.14 32.30 -28.13
CA THR A 40 -85.78 32.68 -27.70
C THR A 40 -85.40 32.05 -26.36
N MET A 41 -86.33 32.00 -25.39
CA MET A 41 -86.11 31.32 -24.11
C MET A 41 -85.87 29.81 -24.29
N ILE A 42 -86.67 29.15 -25.13
CA ILE A 42 -86.51 27.72 -25.45
C ILE A 42 -85.17 27.48 -26.14
N SER A 43 -84.80 28.31 -27.12
CA SER A 43 -83.49 28.18 -27.79
C SER A 43 -82.35 28.32 -26.77
N LYS A 44 -82.30 29.42 -26.00
CA LYS A 44 -81.25 29.62 -24.99
C LYS A 44 -81.15 28.47 -23.98
N LYS A 45 -82.28 27.91 -23.55
CA LYS A 45 -82.29 26.79 -22.59
C LYS A 45 -81.81 25.48 -23.21
N TYR A 46 -82.31 25.13 -24.40
CA TYR A 46 -82.13 23.80 -24.97
C TYR A 46 -81.00 23.70 -25.99
N SER A 47 -80.72 24.75 -26.77
CA SER A 47 -79.63 24.75 -27.76
C SER A 47 -78.33 25.37 -27.26
N GLU A 48 -78.36 26.25 -26.25
CA GLU A 48 -77.14 26.89 -25.74
C GLU A 48 -76.76 26.38 -24.34
N PHE A 49 -77.66 26.49 -23.36
CA PHE A 49 -77.33 26.19 -21.96
C PHE A 49 -77.10 24.70 -21.69
N LEU A 50 -77.99 23.81 -22.13
CA LEU A 50 -77.84 22.37 -21.88
C LEU A 50 -76.55 21.78 -22.48
N PRO A 51 -76.18 22.06 -23.76
CA PRO A 51 -74.91 21.59 -24.31
C PRO A 51 -73.70 22.16 -23.58
N SER A 52 -73.75 23.45 -23.17
CA SER A 52 -72.68 24.05 -22.37
C SER A 52 -72.54 23.40 -20.99
N MET A 53 -73.66 23.07 -20.33
CA MET A 53 -73.66 22.37 -19.04
C MET A 53 -73.10 20.95 -19.17
N GLN A 54 -73.46 20.23 -20.24
CA GLN A 54 -72.87 18.91 -20.52
C GLN A 54 -71.37 19.00 -20.80
N SER A 55 -70.93 19.97 -21.62
CA SER A 55 -69.51 20.17 -21.86
C SER A 55 -68.74 20.52 -20.58
N ALA A 56 -69.33 21.32 -19.68
CA ALA A 56 -68.71 21.63 -18.39
C ALA A 56 -68.63 20.39 -17.49
N GLN A 57 -69.68 19.56 -17.47
CA GLN A 57 -69.68 18.30 -16.72
C GLN A 57 -68.64 17.33 -17.27
N ASP A 58 -68.53 17.20 -18.58
CA ASP A 58 -67.52 16.37 -19.24
C ASP A 58 -66.12 16.87 -18.89
N LEU A 59 -65.89 18.18 -18.92
CA LEU A 59 -64.61 18.78 -18.54
C LEU A 59 -64.26 18.48 -17.07
N VAL A 60 -65.23 18.58 -16.15
CA VAL A 60 -65.03 18.20 -14.75
C VAL A 60 -64.59 16.74 -14.66
N THR A 61 -65.28 15.81 -15.34
CA THR A 61 -64.88 14.40 -15.31
C THR A 61 -63.50 14.15 -15.93
N GLN A 62 -63.08 14.95 -16.91
CA GLN A 62 -61.73 14.86 -17.49
C GLN A 62 -60.67 15.38 -16.53
N VAL A 63 -60.95 16.47 -15.82
CA VAL A 63 -60.06 17.03 -14.79
C VAL A 63 -59.91 16.05 -13.63
N ASP A 64 -61.01 15.44 -13.17
CA ASP A 64 -60.98 14.45 -12.09
C ASP A 64 -60.13 13.24 -12.48
N LYS A 65 -60.34 12.69 -13.69
CA LYS A 65 -59.51 11.59 -14.23
C LYS A 65 -58.04 11.97 -14.33
N LEU A 66 -57.73 13.16 -14.84
CA LEU A 66 -56.35 13.63 -14.95
C LEU A 66 -55.71 13.79 -13.57
N SER A 67 -56.47 14.25 -12.58
CA SER A 67 -56.00 14.32 -11.19
C SER A 67 -55.66 12.93 -10.64
N GLU A 68 -56.55 11.95 -10.85
CA GLU A 68 -56.32 10.56 -10.46
C GLU A 68 -55.06 9.99 -11.15
N ASP A 69 -54.90 10.21 -12.45
CA ASP A 69 -53.73 9.76 -13.21
C ASP A 69 -52.42 10.39 -12.68
N ILE A 70 -52.44 11.68 -12.32
CA ILE A 70 -51.30 12.38 -11.72
C ILE A 70 -50.96 11.80 -10.36
N ASP A 71 -51.95 11.56 -9.50
CA ASP A 71 -51.75 10.97 -8.17
C ASP A 71 -51.20 9.54 -8.27
N LEU A 72 -51.70 8.76 -9.22
CA LEU A 72 -51.25 7.40 -9.48
C LEU A 72 -49.79 7.41 -9.97
N LEU A 73 -49.44 8.31 -10.90
CA LEU A 73 -48.07 8.50 -11.35
C LEU A 73 -47.14 8.95 -10.21
N LYS A 74 -47.58 9.89 -9.37
CA LYS A 74 -46.83 10.36 -8.20
C LYS A 74 -46.55 9.22 -7.23
N SER A 75 -47.57 8.40 -6.92
CA SER A 75 -47.42 7.24 -6.04
C SER A 75 -46.45 6.21 -6.61
N ARG A 76 -46.45 6.01 -7.93
CA ARG A 76 -45.55 5.09 -8.62
C ARG A 76 -44.10 5.58 -8.60
N ILE A 77 -43.88 6.88 -8.82
CA ILE A 77 -42.56 7.51 -8.67
C ILE A 77 -42.06 7.38 -7.22
N GLU A 78 -42.93 7.64 -6.23
CA GLU A 78 -42.53 7.57 -4.82
C GLU A 78 -42.25 6.17 -4.30
N SER A 79 -42.93 5.15 -4.84
CA SER A 79 -42.81 3.78 -4.38
C SER A 79 -41.83 2.95 -5.19
N GLU A 80 -41.96 2.90 -6.52
CA GLU A 80 -41.12 2.07 -7.38
C GLU A 80 -39.74 2.69 -7.57
N VAL A 81 -39.68 3.95 -8.05
CA VAL A 81 -38.39 4.59 -8.38
C VAL A 81 -37.54 4.79 -7.14
N ARG A 82 -38.13 5.19 -6.01
CA ARG A 82 -37.40 5.34 -4.74
C ARG A 82 -36.89 3.99 -4.21
N ARG A 83 -37.70 2.94 -4.29
CA ARG A 83 -37.30 1.58 -3.87
C ARG A 83 -36.16 1.06 -4.74
N ASP A 84 -36.27 1.17 -6.05
CA ASP A 84 -35.24 0.68 -6.97
C ASP A 84 -33.93 1.47 -6.81
N LEU A 85 -33.99 2.78 -6.61
CA LEU A 85 -32.82 3.59 -6.24
C LEU A 85 -32.19 3.16 -4.91
N HIS A 86 -33.00 2.88 -3.89
CA HIS A 86 -32.50 2.42 -2.59
C HIS A 86 -31.84 1.04 -2.70
N VAL A 87 -32.46 0.09 -3.41
CA VAL A 87 -31.89 -1.24 -3.66
C VAL A 87 -30.57 -1.11 -4.42
N SER A 88 -30.54 -0.36 -5.52
CA SER A 88 -29.32 -0.15 -6.29
C SER A 88 -28.22 0.53 -5.46
N THR A 89 -28.57 1.54 -4.66
CA THR A 89 -27.61 2.21 -3.76
C THR A 89 -27.03 1.22 -2.74
N ALA A 90 -27.87 0.36 -2.15
CA ALA A 90 -27.42 -0.67 -1.21
C ALA A 90 -26.45 -1.67 -1.88
N GLU A 91 -26.80 -2.17 -3.06
CA GLU A 91 -25.94 -3.07 -3.86
C GLU A 91 -24.60 -2.41 -4.21
N PHE A 92 -24.61 -1.13 -4.61
CA PHE A 92 -23.37 -0.39 -4.85
C PHE A 92 -22.54 -0.20 -3.60
N THR A 93 -23.15 0.05 -2.44
CA THR A 93 -22.41 0.14 -1.17
C THR A 93 -21.81 -1.19 -0.77
N ASP A 94 -22.53 -2.30 -0.98
CA ASP A 94 -22.04 -3.65 -0.69
C ASP A 94 -20.88 -4.03 -1.63
N LEU A 95 -21.02 -3.74 -2.93
CA LEU A 95 -19.95 -3.92 -3.92
C LEU A 95 -18.71 -3.07 -3.57
N LYS A 96 -18.90 -1.82 -3.13
CA LYS A 96 -17.80 -0.96 -2.70
C LYS A 96 -17.09 -1.55 -1.48
N GLN A 97 -17.84 -1.96 -0.46
CA GLN A 97 -17.26 -2.59 0.73
C GLN A 97 -16.57 -3.91 0.40
N GLN A 98 -17.13 -4.70 -0.52
CA GLN A 98 -16.50 -5.92 -1.03
C GLN A 98 -15.16 -5.60 -1.70
N LEU A 99 -15.14 -4.62 -2.59
CA LEU A 99 -13.92 -4.19 -3.28
C LEU A 99 -12.85 -3.67 -2.31
N GLU A 100 -13.24 -2.91 -1.29
CA GLU A 100 -12.33 -2.44 -0.24
C GLU A 100 -11.73 -3.62 0.55
N ARG A 101 -12.56 -4.61 0.92
CA ARG A 101 -12.09 -5.84 1.58
C ARG A 101 -11.14 -6.63 0.68
N ASP A 102 -11.49 -6.81 -0.59
CA ASP A 102 -10.67 -7.53 -1.57
C ASP A 102 -9.35 -6.80 -1.86
N SER A 103 -9.35 -5.46 -1.88
CA SER A 103 -8.13 -4.65 -2.02
C SER A 103 -7.16 -4.84 -0.85
N VAL A 104 -7.68 -4.92 0.39
CA VAL A 104 -6.86 -5.22 1.57
C VAL A 104 -6.25 -6.62 1.45
N VAL A 105 -7.06 -7.62 1.07
CA VAL A 105 -6.58 -9.00 0.86
C VAL A 105 -5.52 -9.07 -0.24
N LEU A 106 -5.72 -8.39 -1.38
CA LEU A 106 -4.76 -8.36 -2.48
C LEU A 106 -3.43 -7.71 -2.08
N ASN A 107 -3.48 -6.61 -1.34
CA ASN A 107 -2.28 -5.98 -0.80
C ASN A 107 -1.55 -6.86 0.23
N LEU A 108 -2.26 -7.71 0.98
CA LEU A 108 -1.66 -8.69 1.87
C LEU A 108 -1.00 -9.83 1.08
N LEU A 109 -1.68 -10.36 0.06
CA LEU A 109 -1.15 -11.41 -0.80
C LEU A 109 0.13 -10.95 -1.52
N LYS A 110 0.17 -9.69 -1.98
CA LYS A 110 1.36 -9.10 -2.59
C LYS A 110 2.55 -9.05 -1.63
N GLN A 111 2.32 -8.64 -0.38
CA GLN A 111 3.38 -8.60 0.64
C GLN A 111 3.88 -9.99 1.04
N LEU A 112 2.98 -10.99 1.04
CA LEU A 112 3.36 -12.39 1.26
C LEU A 112 4.17 -12.94 0.09
N GLN A 113 3.80 -12.58 -1.15
CA GLN A 113 4.56 -12.92 -2.35
C GLN A 113 5.96 -12.30 -2.29
N GLU A 114 6.06 -11.00 -2.00
CA GLU A 114 7.34 -10.31 -1.83
C GLU A 114 8.22 -10.98 -0.77
N PHE A 115 7.64 -11.42 0.35
CA PHE A 115 8.34 -12.22 1.35
C PHE A 115 8.84 -13.56 0.78
N SER A 116 7.97 -14.32 0.11
CA SER A 116 8.34 -15.64 -0.46
C SER A 116 9.45 -15.49 -1.50
N SER A 117 9.32 -14.54 -2.42
CA SER A 117 10.32 -14.27 -3.45
C SER A 117 11.66 -13.84 -2.84
N ALA A 118 11.66 -13.02 -1.78
CA ALA A 118 12.89 -12.66 -1.08
C ALA A 118 13.59 -13.88 -0.43
N ILE A 119 12.82 -14.83 0.12
CA ILE A 119 13.38 -16.07 0.69
C ILE A 119 13.89 -17.01 -0.41
N GLU A 120 13.19 -17.10 -1.54
CA GLU A 120 13.64 -17.87 -2.70
C GLU A 120 14.92 -17.31 -3.30
N GLU A 121 14.99 -15.99 -3.50
CA GLU A 121 16.18 -15.29 -3.98
C GLU A 121 17.34 -15.41 -3.01
N TYR A 122 17.07 -15.35 -1.69
CA TYR A 122 18.05 -15.67 -0.66
C TYR A 122 18.63 -17.09 -0.83
N ASN A 123 17.78 -18.10 -1.02
CA ASN A 123 18.22 -19.48 -1.17
C ASN A 123 19.08 -19.66 -2.44
N CYS A 124 18.70 -19.02 -3.55
CA CYS A 124 19.51 -18.99 -4.77
C CYS A 124 20.86 -18.27 -4.56
N ALA A 125 20.85 -17.10 -3.92
CA ALA A 125 22.08 -16.36 -3.63
C ALA A 125 23.01 -17.13 -2.68
N LEU A 126 22.45 -17.89 -1.73
CA LEU A 126 23.22 -18.71 -0.81
C LEU A 126 23.91 -19.89 -1.54
N THR A 127 23.21 -20.58 -2.44
CA THR A 127 23.81 -21.68 -3.24
C THR A 127 24.89 -21.16 -4.19
N GLU A 128 24.74 -19.93 -4.68
CA GLU A 128 25.75 -19.24 -5.50
C GLU A 128 26.90 -18.62 -4.70
N LYS A 129 26.93 -18.78 -3.37
CA LYS A 129 27.91 -18.17 -2.44
C LYS A 129 27.93 -16.63 -2.49
N LYS A 130 26.85 -15.98 -2.96
CA LYS A 130 26.67 -14.53 -2.97
C LYS A 130 26.13 -14.04 -1.63
N TYR A 131 26.97 -14.08 -0.61
CA TYR A 131 26.54 -13.81 0.77
C TYR A 131 26.01 -12.40 1.03
N VAL A 132 26.50 -11.39 0.30
CA VAL A 132 26.00 -10.00 0.44
C VAL A 132 24.57 -9.90 -0.06
N THR A 133 24.30 -10.43 -1.26
CA THR A 133 22.94 -10.47 -1.83
C THR A 133 22.00 -11.27 -0.93
N ALA A 134 22.44 -12.44 -0.46
CA ALA A 134 21.66 -13.25 0.48
C ALA A 134 21.32 -12.48 1.78
N ALA A 135 22.26 -11.73 2.35
CA ALA A 135 22.02 -10.93 3.55
C ALA A 135 20.99 -9.81 3.30
N TRP A 136 21.04 -9.15 2.13
CA TRP A 136 20.05 -8.13 1.73
C TRP A 136 18.66 -8.72 1.53
N CYS A 137 18.54 -9.85 0.84
CA CYS A 137 17.25 -10.55 0.66
C CYS A 137 16.61 -10.92 2.00
N LEU A 138 17.41 -11.35 2.99
CA LEU A 138 16.91 -11.60 4.36
C LEU A 138 16.46 -10.34 5.08
N GLU A 139 17.18 -9.22 4.92
CA GLU A 139 16.77 -7.94 5.49
C GLU A 139 15.43 -7.47 4.88
N GLU A 140 15.27 -7.62 3.57
CA GLU A 140 14.04 -7.25 2.88
C GLU A 140 12.85 -8.14 3.31
N ALA A 141 13.07 -9.46 3.41
CA ALA A 141 12.07 -10.37 3.98
C ALA A 141 11.72 -9.99 5.43
N GLN A 142 12.68 -9.51 6.22
CA GLN A 142 12.42 -9.00 7.57
C GLN A 142 11.58 -7.72 7.58
N LYS A 143 11.80 -6.78 6.63
CA LYS A 143 10.98 -5.57 6.48
C LYS A 143 9.54 -5.93 6.08
N CYS A 144 9.36 -6.82 5.10
CA CYS A 144 8.05 -7.34 4.72
C CYS A 144 7.32 -7.97 5.91
N LEU A 145 8.01 -8.77 6.72
CA LEU A 145 7.42 -9.35 7.92
C LEU A 145 7.03 -8.29 8.96
N LYS A 146 7.81 -7.22 9.15
CA LYS A 146 7.45 -6.11 10.05
C LYS A 146 6.18 -5.40 9.58
N LEU A 147 6.03 -5.17 8.26
CA LEU A 147 4.82 -4.61 7.68
C LEU A 147 3.62 -5.53 7.89
N LEU A 148 3.78 -6.85 7.70
CA LEU A 148 2.73 -7.84 7.98
C LEU A 148 2.33 -7.86 9.47
N LYS A 149 3.30 -7.77 10.40
CA LYS A 149 3.04 -7.72 11.86
C LYS A 149 2.22 -6.50 12.30
N SER A 150 2.38 -5.37 11.62
CA SER A 150 1.63 -4.15 11.94
C SER A 150 0.15 -4.23 11.57
N ARG A 151 -0.25 -5.18 10.71
CA ARG A 151 -1.64 -5.34 10.24
C ARG A 151 -2.37 -6.37 11.10
N LYS A 152 -3.54 -6.00 11.64
CA LYS A 152 -4.37 -6.84 12.54
C LYS A 152 -5.02 -8.08 11.89
N CYS A 153 -4.79 -8.34 10.61
CA CYS A 153 -5.57 -9.29 9.79
C CYS A 153 -4.90 -10.66 9.62
N PHE A 154 -3.80 -10.95 10.31
CA PHE A 154 -3.00 -12.15 10.06
C PHE A 154 -3.25 -13.26 11.09
N ASP A 155 -3.30 -14.51 10.64
CA ASP A 155 -3.29 -15.66 11.54
C ASP A 155 -1.96 -15.67 12.30
N LEU A 156 -2.07 -15.57 13.62
CA LEU A 156 -0.96 -15.57 14.56
C LEU A 156 -0.08 -16.83 14.39
N LYS A 157 -0.66 -17.95 13.92
CA LYS A 157 0.08 -19.17 13.59
C LYS A 157 0.96 -19.00 12.36
N MET A 158 0.42 -18.44 11.27
CA MET A 158 1.18 -18.21 10.03
C MET A 158 2.30 -17.19 10.26
N LEU A 159 2.02 -16.12 11.02
CA LEU A 159 3.05 -15.14 11.38
C LEU A 159 4.19 -15.74 12.22
N LYS A 160 3.85 -16.67 13.13
CA LYS A 160 4.85 -17.44 13.89
C LYS A 160 5.68 -18.33 12.98
N SER A 161 5.06 -19.04 12.03
CA SER A 161 5.78 -19.86 11.06
C SER A 161 6.75 -19.03 10.21
N LEU A 162 6.32 -17.88 9.67
CA LEU A 162 7.19 -16.99 8.89
C LEU A 162 8.32 -16.38 9.75
N SER A 163 8.04 -16.05 11.01
CA SER A 163 9.07 -15.59 11.94
C SER A 163 10.09 -16.68 12.27
N MET A 164 9.63 -17.92 12.42
CA MET A 164 10.48 -19.09 12.65
C MET A 164 11.37 -19.32 11.42
N GLU A 165 10.79 -19.29 10.22
CA GLU A 165 11.53 -19.44 8.97
C GLU A 165 12.63 -18.39 8.82
N LEU A 166 12.34 -17.09 9.06
CA LEU A 166 13.37 -16.05 9.08
C LEU A 166 14.48 -16.33 10.08
N THR A 167 14.14 -16.86 11.26
CA THR A 167 15.13 -17.18 12.29
C THR A 167 16.02 -18.33 11.84
N ILE A 168 15.43 -19.37 11.24
CA ILE A 168 16.14 -20.51 10.65
C ILE A 168 17.08 -20.02 9.55
N GLN A 169 16.59 -19.21 8.61
CA GLN A 169 17.41 -18.72 7.50
C GLN A 169 18.49 -17.74 7.96
N LYS A 170 18.21 -16.88 8.95
CA LYS A 170 19.26 -16.06 9.58
C LYS A 170 20.35 -16.95 10.20
N GLN A 171 19.97 -18.02 10.91
CA GLN A 171 20.94 -18.92 11.50
C GLN A 171 21.73 -19.70 10.43
N ASN A 172 21.08 -20.05 9.33
CA ASN A 172 21.66 -20.76 8.20
C ASN A 172 22.76 -19.93 7.51
N ILE A 173 22.47 -18.67 7.15
CA ILE A 173 23.51 -17.79 6.57
C ILE A 173 24.64 -17.53 7.57
N LEU A 174 24.36 -17.39 8.86
CA LEU A 174 25.39 -17.19 9.88
C LEU A 174 26.29 -18.42 10.06
N TYR A 175 25.73 -19.61 9.88
CA TYR A 175 26.51 -20.85 9.87
C TYR A 175 27.50 -20.84 8.70
N HIS A 176 27.01 -20.64 7.46
CA HIS A 176 27.86 -20.59 6.28
C HIS A 176 28.89 -19.46 6.32
N LEU A 177 28.50 -18.25 6.74
CA LEU A 177 29.42 -17.14 6.95
C LEU A 177 30.45 -17.44 8.03
N GLY A 178 30.06 -18.19 9.07
CA GLY A 178 30.96 -18.64 10.12
C GLY A 178 32.00 -19.64 9.61
N GLU A 179 31.61 -20.58 8.77
CA GLU A 179 32.52 -21.52 8.10
C GLU A 179 33.49 -20.78 7.18
N GLU A 180 33.00 -19.87 6.34
CA GLU A 180 33.86 -19.07 5.46
C GLU A 180 34.79 -18.16 6.26
N TRP A 181 34.33 -17.57 7.36
CA TRP A 181 35.19 -16.81 8.27
C TRP A 181 36.32 -17.66 8.86
N GLN A 182 36.04 -18.90 9.26
CA GLN A 182 37.06 -19.83 9.76
C GLN A 182 38.05 -20.28 8.68
N LYS A 183 37.62 -20.37 7.42
CA LYS A 183 38.48 -20.66 6.28
C LYS A 183 39.36 -19.46 5.89
N LEU A 184 38.84 -18.25 6.04
CA LEU A 184 39.54 -17.01 5.69
C LEU A 184 40.52 -16.54 6.76
N ILE A 185 40.23 -16.82 8.04
CA ILE A 185 41.06 -16.45 9.19
C ILE A 185 41.42 -17.72 9.95
N VAL A 186 42.58 -18.29 9.63
CA VAL A 186 43.09 -19.49 10.25
C VAL A 186 44.12 -19.12 11.30
N TRP A 187 43.87 -19.56 12.52
CA TRP A 187 44.83 -19.46 13.63
C TRP A 187 45.54 -20.81 13.77
N LYS A 188 46.86 -20.82 13.65
CA LYS A 188 47.68 -21.95 14.09
C LYS A 188 48.16 -21.65 15.50
N PHE A 189 47.76 -22.49 16.45
CA PHE A 189 48.22 -22.43 17.83
C PHE A 189 49.19 -23.60 18.09
N PRO A 190 50.17 -23.43 19.01
CA PRO A 190 50.99 -24.53 19.50
C PRO A 190 50.14 -25.64 20.17
N PRO A 191 50.62 -26.89 20.19
CA PRO A 191 49.91 -28.04 20.77
C PRO A 191 49.78 -28.01 22.31
N SER A 192 50.54 -27.16 23.02
CA SER A 192 50.44 -27.00 24.48
C SER A 192 49.76 -25.68 24.86
N LYS A 193 48.91 -25.72 25.89
CA LYS A 193 48.13 -24.56 26.40
C LYS A 193 48.95 -23.61 27.28
N ASP A 194 50.27 -23.81 27.38
CA ASP A 194 51.15 -23.00 28.22
C ASP A 194 51.65 -21.79 27.44
N THR A 195 51.02 -20.65 27.70
CA THR A 195 51.26 -19.34 27.05
C THR A 195 52.51 -18.62 27.56
N SER A 196 53.37 -19.27 28.35
CA SER A 196 54.52 -18.65 29.02
C SER A 196 55.87 -18.93 28.36
N ASN A 197 55.94 -19.85 27.40
CA ASN A 197 57.21 -20.27 26.80
C ASN A 197 57.40 -19.57 25.45
N LEU A 198 58.59 -19.02 25.24
CA LEU A 198 59.01 -18.34 24.00
C LEU A 198 58.77 -19.23 22.76
N GLU A 199 58.95 -20.55 22.90
CA GLU A 199 58.69 -21.56 21.86
C GLU A 199 57.21 -21.67 21.46
N SER A 200 56.28 -21.53 22.39
CA SER A 200 54.83 -21.56 22.12
C SER A 200 54.38 -20.29 21.36
N CYS A 201 55.02 -19.15 21.63
CA CYS A 201 54.78 -17.92 20.87
C CYS A 201 55.31 -18.04 19.44
N LEU A 202 56.47 -18.64 19.22
CA LEU A 202 57.07 -18.84 17.89
C LEU A 202 56.23 -19.76 16.96
N GLN A 203 55.39 -20.63 17.53
CA GLN A 203 54.51 -21.52 16.77
C GLN A 203 53.12 -20.93 16.49
N THR A 204 52.84 -19.72 16.99
CA THR A 204 51.55 -19.04 16.75
C THR A 204 51.60 -18.30 15.41
N GLU A 205 50.75 -18.70 14.47
CA GLU A 205 50.65 -18.05 13.16
C GLU A 205 49.20 -17.62 12.87
N LEU A 206 49.03 -16.39 12.39
CA LEU A 206 47.75 -15.91 11.87
C LEU A 206 47.80 -15.88 10.35
N HIS A 207 46.96 -16.67 9.69
CA HIS A 207 46.85 -16.73 8.24
C HIS A 207 45.57 -16.03 7.79
N LEU A 208 45.71 -15.01 6.95
CA LEU A 208 44.64 -14.30 6.27
C LEU A 208 44.61 -14.77 4.82
N CYS A 209 43.63 -15.58 4.45
CA CYS A 209 43.46 -16.04 3.07
C CYS A 209 42.72 -14.95 2.27
N ILE A 210 43.35 -14.41 1.23
CA ILE A 210 42.82 -13.28 0.45
C ILE A 210 42.00 -13.78 -0.75
N GLU A 211 42.46 -14.85 -1.41
CA GLU A 211 41.74 -15.52 -2.49
C GLU A 211 42.04 -17.03 -2.45
N GLN A 212 41.01 -17.87 -2.53
CA GLN A 212 41.22 -19.31 -2.66
C GLN A 212 41.69 -19.64 -4.09
N SER A 213 42.98 -19.91 -4.27
CA SER A 213 43.45 -20.57 -5.49
C SER A 213 43.06 -22.04 -5.48
N GLN A 214 42.12 -22.36 -6.36
CA GLN A 214 41.96 -23.64 -7.07
C GLN A 214 42.41 -24.90 -6.31
N LYS A 215 41.45 -25.57 -5.69
CA LYS A 215 41.19 -27.00 -5.92
C LYS A 215 39.72 -27.30 -5.59
N GLU A 216 39.00 -27.70 -6.64
CA GLU A 216 37.74 -28.47 -6.64
C GLU A 216 36.34 -27.83 -6.69
N GLU A 217 36.13 -26.50 -6.66
CA GLU A 217 34.80 -25.95 -7.00
C GLU A 217 34.87 -24.77 -7.98
N LYS A 218 34.01 -24.81 -9.01
CA LYS A 218 33.97 -23.90 -10.18
C LYS A 218 33.56 -22.45 -9.90
N THR A 219 33.58 -22.01 -8.64
CA THR A 219 33.30 -20.63 -8.26
C THR A 219 34.41 -20.10 -7.35
N PRO A 220 35.02 -18.95 -7.67
CA PRO A 220 35.98 -18.33 -6.76
C PRO A 220 35.27 -18.06 -5.42
N GLY A 221 35.92 -18.45 -4.33
CA GLY A 221 35.42 -18.18 -2.98
C GLY A 221 35.23 -16.68 -2.77
N PRO A 222 34.20 -16.26 -2.01
CA PRO A 222 33.91 -14.85 -1.85
C PRO A 222 35.03 -14.16 -1.07
N PRO A 223 35.37 -12.90 -1.43
CA PRO A 223 36.41 -12.17 -0.74
C PRO A 223 36.00 -11.92 0.72
N ILE A 224 37.00 -11.77 1.60
CA ILE A 224 36.77 -11.51 3.04
C ILE A 224 35.90 -10.28 3.28
N SER A 225 35.96 -9.29 2.40
CA SER A 225 35.11 -8.10 2.40
C SER A 225 33.63 -8.45 2.23
N SER A 226 33.27 -9.38 1.35
CA SER A 226 31.88 -9.82 1.16
C SER A 226 31.32 -10.54 2.40
N VAL A 227 32.15 -11.32 3.09
CA VAL A 227 31.77 -12.02 4.33
C VAL A 227 31.56 -11.00 5.46
N LEU A 228 32.46 -10.02 5.61
CA LEU A 228 32.35 -8.95 6.60
C LEU A 228 31.14 -8.03 6.35
N LEU A 229 30.88 -7.67 5.09
CA LEU A 229 29.71 -6.88 4.71
C LEU A 229 28.41 -7.63 5.00
N ALA A 230 28.34 -8.93 4.71
CA ALA A 230 27.18 -9.75 5.04
C ALA A 230 26.96 -9.82 6.57
N PHE A 231 28.02 -9.97 7.37
CA PHE A 231 27.91 -9.86 8.84
C PHE A 231 27.44 -8.49 9.31
N SER A 232 27.80 -7.40 8.60
CA SER A 232 27.34 -6.04 8.91
C SER A 232 25.85 -5.89 8.68
N VAL A 233 25.35 -6.33 7.52
CA VAL A 233 23.92 -6.28 7.16
C VAL A 233 23.08 -7.08 8.16
N LEU A 234 23.59 -8.23 8.62
CA LEU A 234 22.92 -9.08 9.61
C LEU A 234 23.03 -8.57 11.07
N GLY A 235 23.85 -7.54 11.32
CA GLY A 235 24.07 -6.94 12.64
C GLY A 235 24.99 -7.74 13.58
N GLU A 236 25.68 -8.77 13.09
CA GLU A 236 26.50 -9.69 13.89
C GLU A 236 28.02 -9.37 13.82
N LEU A 237 28.42 -8.41 12.98
CA LEU A 237 29.82 -8.02 12.76
C LEU A 237 30.54 -7.64 14.05
N GLN A 238 29.88 -6.87 14.93
CA GLN A 238 30.49 -6.37 16.17
C GLN A 238 30.91 -7.51 17.11
N MET A 239 30.10 -8.56 17.23
CA MET A 239 30.43 -9.70 18.08
C MET A 239 31.60 -10.52 17.49
N LYS A 240 31.63 -10.70 16.16
CA LYS A 240 32.73 -11.38 15.47
C LYS A 240 34.04 -10.60 15.57
N LEU A 241 34.01 -9.29 15.32
CA LEU A 241 35.18 -8.42 15.48
C LEU A 241 35.67 -8.36 16.93
N LYS A 242 34.76 -8.34 17.91
CA LYS A 242 35.13 -8.39 19.33
C LYS A 242 35.86 -9.69 19.68
N SER A 243 35.35 -10.84 19.23
CA SER A 243 36.01 -12.12 19.44
C SER A 243 37.38 -12.19 18.76
N PHE A 244 37.45 -11.74 17.51
CA PHE A 244 38.70 -11.63 16.76
C PHE A 244 39.71 -10.71 17.46
N GLY A 245 39.29 -9.53 17.90
CA GLY A 245 40.11 -8.58 18.63
C GLY A 245 40.63 -9.11 19.97
N GLN A 246 39.82 -9.89 20.70
CA GLN A 246 40.26 -10.57 21.91
C GLN A 246 41.33 -11.62 21.63
N MET A 247 41.21 -12.39 20.53
CA MET A 247 42.23 -13.35 20.11
C MET A 247 43.51 -12.63 19.68
N LEU A 248 43.40 -11.57 18.87
CA LEU A 248 44.52 -10.74 18.46
C LEU A 248 45.27 -10.15 19.66
N LEU A 249 44.53 -9.62 20.64
CA LEU A 249 45.11 -9.06 21.86
C LEU A 249 45.84 -10.14 22.68
N LYS A 250 45.24 -11.31 22.84
CA LYS A 250 45.77 -12.39 23.68
C LYS A 250 46.99 -13.08 23.08
N TYR A 251 46.94 -13.37 21.78
CA TYR A 251 47.93 -14.25 21.13
C TYR A 251 48.95 -13.51 20.27
N ILE A 252 48.70 -12.24 19.91
CA ILE A 252 49.64 -11.47 19.10
C ILE A 252 50.15 -10.23 19.83
N LEU A 253 49.25 -9.35 20.27
CA LEU A 253 49.68 -8.06 20.85
C LEU A 253 50.32 -8.21 22.24
N ARG A 254 49.81 -9.10 23.09
CA ARG A 254 50.37 -9.33 24.43
C ARG A 254 51.77 -9.99 24.36
N PRO A 255 52.02 -11.04 23.56
CA PRO A 255 53.38 -11.56 23.37
C PRO A 255 54.36 -10.54 22.81
N LEU A 256 53.95 -9.70 21.85
CA LEU A 256 54.78 -8.62 21.29
C LEU A 256 55.13 -7.53 22.30
N ALA A 257 54.26 -7.25 23.27
CA ALA A 257 54.48 -6.27 24.32
C ALA A 257 55.31 -6.83 25.49
N SER A 258 55.20 -8.14 25.76
CA SER A 258 55.85 -8.80 26.89
C SER A 258 57.23 -9.38 26.56
N CYS A 259 57.52 -9.72 25.30
CA CYS A 259 58.79 -10.35 24.92
C CYS A 259 59.61 -9.42 24.01
N PRO A 260 60.79 -8.95 24.45
CA PRO A 260 61.64 -8.07 23.64
C PRO A 260 62.25 -8.74 22.41
N SER A 261 62.52 -10.05 22.50
CA SER A 261 63.09 -10.87 21.44
C SER A 261 62.12 -11.22 20.31
N LEU A 262 60.80 -11.09 20.50
CA LEU A 262 59.82 -11.47 19.49
C LEU A 262 59.54 -10.33 18.50
N TYR A 263 59.58 -10.64 17.21
CA TYR A 263 59.20 -9.76 16.11
C TYR A 263 58.13 -10.43 15.24
N ALA A 264 57.14 -9.64 14.80
CA ALA A 264 56.14 -10.11 13.85
C ALA A 264 56.72 -10.03 12.43
N VAL A 265 56.82 -11.17 11.76
CA VAL A 265 57.21 -11.28 10.35
C VAL A 265 55.95 -11.54 9.53
N VAL A 266 55.79 -10.74 8.48
CA VAL A 266 54.65 -10.81 7.57
C VAL A 266 55.14 -11.44 6.29
N GLU A 267 54.78 -12.70 6.08
CA GLU A 267 55.03 -13.39 4.83
C GLU A 267 53.82 -13.20 3.92
N SER A 268 54.03 -12.56 2.78
CA SER A 268 53.00 -12.39 1.75
C SER A 268 53.20 -13.43 0.66
N GLN A 269 52.38 -14.47 0.66
CA GLN A 269 52.22 -15.38 -0.48
C GLN A 269 51.07 -14.86 -1.39
N PRO A 270 50.97 -15.31 -2.65
CA PRO A 270 49.98 -14.78 -3.60
C PRO A 270 48.53 -14.81 -3.10
N ASN A 271 48.20 -15.79 -2.23
CA ASN A 271 46.82 -16.09 -1.80
C ASN A 271 46.62 -16.06 -0.28
N ILE A 272 47.71 -15.97 0.49
CA ILE A 272 47.70 -16.04 1.95
C ILE A 272 48.74 -15.04 2.49
N ILE A 273 48.32 -14.24 3.48
CA ILE A 273 49.23 -13.46 4.31
C ILE A 273 49.34 -14.13 5.65
N SER A 274 50.54 -14.59 6.01
CA SER A 274 50.80 -15.17 7.32
C SER A 274 51.62 -14.21 8.19
N ILE A 275 51.11 -13.91 9.37
CA ILE A 275 51.83 -13.22 10.44
C ILE A 275 52.39 -14.30 11.35
N ARG A 276 53.73 -14.39 11.44
CA ARG A 276 54.46 -15.33 12.30
C ARG A 276 55.37 -14.57 13.25
N PHE A 277 55.82 -15.24 14.31
CA PHE A 277 56.82 -14.70 15.22
C PHE A 277 58.20 -15.25 14.89
N GLU A 278 59.18 -14.36 14.81
CA GLU A 278 60.60 -14.70 14.82
C GLU A 278 61.25 -14.19 16.11
N SER A 279 62.19 -14.95 16.66
CA SER A 279 62.96 -14.55 17.83
C SER A 279 64.32 -14.03 17.38
N VAL A 280 64.61 -12.77 17.66
CA VAL A 280 65.94 -12.17 17.52
C VAL A 280 66.61 -12.20 18.90
N MET A 281 67.85 -12.68 18.97
CA MET A 281 68.64 -12.66 20.21
C MET A 281 68.82 -11.22 20.69
N THR A 282 68.25 -10.90 21.84
CA THR A 282 68.37 -9.59 22.49
C THR A 282 68.58 -9.77 23.98
N ASP A 283 69.60 -9.11 24.54
CA ASP A 283 69.99 -9.18 25.96
C ASP A 283 69.12 -8.29 26.89
N LEU A 284 68.00 -7.77 26.38
CA LEU A 284 67.11 -6.87 27.10
C LEU A 284 66.02 -7.66 27.84
N GLU A 285 65.81 -7.39 29.13
CA GLU A 285 64.74 -8.00 29.92
C GLU A 285 63.35 -7.44 29.57
N HIS A 286 63.28 -6.20 29.06
CA HIS A 286 62.03 -5.52 28.70
C HIS A 286 62.19 -4.71 27.39
N PRO A 287 61.23 -4.75 26.45
CA PRO A 287 61.29 -3.96 25.22
C PRO A 287 61.06 -2.47 25.51
N SER A 288 61.68 -1.59 24.72
CA SER A 288 61.40 -0.16 24.83
C SER A 288 59.97 0.16 24.33
N PRO A 289 59.27 1.14 24.92
CA PRO A 289 57.91 1.50 24.49
C PRO A 289 57.82 1.86 23.00
N SER A 290 58.87 2.45 22.43
CA SER A 290 59.00 2.77 21.00
C SER A 290 59.06 1.53 20.11
N GLU A 291 59.77 0.48 20.52
CA GLU A 291 59.88 -0.78 19.77
C GLU A 291 58.57 -1.57 19.83
N VAL A 292 57.93 -1.63 21.00
CA VAL A 292 56.60 -2.25 21.15
C VAL A 292 55.58 -1.55 20.24
N PHE A 293 55.60 -0.22 20.22
CA PHE A 293 54.69 0.55 19.37
C PHE A 293 54.94 0.29 17.88
N ALA A 294 56.19 0.25 17.44
CA ALA A 294 56.54 -0.07 16.05
C ALA A 294 56.10 -1.49 15.64
N LYS A 295 56.32 -2.49 16.52
CA LYS A 295 55.88 -3.88 16.32
C LYS A 295 54.36 -4.00 16.20
N ILE A 296 53.62 -3.36 17.11
CA ILE A 296 52.16 -3.36 17.08
C ILE A 296 51.62 -2.63 15.84
N ARG A 297 52.23 -1.50 15.48
CA ARG A 297 51.85 -0.71 14.31
C ARG A 297 51.95 -1.53 13.02
N LEU A 298 53.02 -2.30 12.83
CA LEU A 298 53.20 -3.14 11.65
C LEU A 298 52.08 -4.19 11.51
N VAL A 299 51.69 -4.85 12.61
CA VAL A 299 50.58 -5.81 12.62
C VAL A 299 49.25 -5.12 12.29
N LEU A 300 49.01 -3.94 12.88
CA LEU A 300 47.78 -3.18 12.64
C LEU A 300 47.70 -2.64 11.20
N GLU A 301 48.81 -2.19 10.61
CA GLU A 301 48.86 -1.73 9.21
C GLU A 301 48.56 -2.88 8.24
N VAL A 302 49.05 -4.10 8.50
CA VAL A 302 48.76 -5.28 7.68
C VAL A 302 47.30 -5.72 7.82
N LEU A 303 46.76 -5.72 9.04
CA LEU A 303 45.33 -5.98 9.25
C LEU A 303 44.47 -4.91 8.60
N GLN A 304 44.89 -3.64 8.68
CA GLN A 304 44.17 -2.57 8.02
C GLN A 304 44.15 -2.77 6.51
N LYS A 305 45.29 -3.05 5.89
CA LYS A 305 45.41 -3.20 4.43
C LYS A 305 44.70 -4.44 3.86
N HIS A 306 44.55 -5.51 4.64
CA HIS A 306 44.05 -6.79 4.11
C HIS A 306 42.70 -7.22 4.68
N LEU A 307 42.28 -6.63 5.80
CA LEU A 307 41.00 -6.95 6.45
C LEU A 307 40.08 -5.73 6.51
N LEU A 308 40.63 -4.51 6.51
CA LEU A 308 39.87 -3.26 6.66
C LEU A 308 40.07 -2.26 5.51
N ASP A 309 40.74 -2.64 4.41
CA ASP A 309 40.96 -1.74 3.27
C ASP A 309 39.66 -1.63 2.51
N TRP A 310 38.83 -0.78 3.09
CA TRP A 310 37.49 -0.45 2.69
C TRP A 310 37.60 0.52 1.53
N THR A 311 38.04 0.04 0.37
CA THR A 311 37.62 0.69 -0.86
C THR A 311 36.13 0.43 -0.98
N VAL A 312 35.37 1.45 -0.55
CA VAL A 312 33.94 1.65 -0.74
C VAL A 312 33.46 0.87 -1.97
N HIS A 313 32.91 -0.31 -1.72
CA HIS A 313 32.15 -1.02 -2.73
C HIS A 313 30.97 -0.09 -3.07
N PRO A 314 30.64 0.15 -4.35
CA PRO A 314 29.63 1.14 -4.76
C PRO A 314 28.25 0.96 -4.11
N SER A 315 27.96 -0.22 -3.55
CA SER A 315 26.79 -0.48 -2.72
C SER A 315 26.76 0.27 -1.38
N PHE A 316 27.89 0.80 -0.89
CA PHE A 316 27.96 1.62 0.31
C PHE A 316 27.62 3.09 0.04
N GLU A 317 27.83 3.60 -1.18
CA GLU A 317 27.34 4.91 -1.62
C GLU A 317 25.83 4.91 -1.88
N GLU A 318 25.29 3.81 -2.44
CA GLU A 318 23.84 3.59 -2.50
C GLU A 318 23.22 3.49 -1.10
N TRP A 319 23.94 2.88 -0.15
CA TRP A 319 23.53 2.88 1.26
C TRP A 319 23.56 4.27 1.90
N LEU A 320 24.62 5.07 1.69
CA LEU A 320 24.71 6.44 2.21
C LEU A 320 23.63 7.35 1.61
N SER A 321 23.36 7.23 0.30
CA SER A 321 22.31 8.01 -0.36
C SER A 321 20.90 7.63 0.13
N HIS A 322 20.58 6.34 0.26
CA HIS A 322 19.28 5.92 0.81
C HIS A 322 19.10 6.30 2.29
N THR A 323 20.16 6.17 3.09
CA THR A 323 20.10 6.45 4.54
C THR A 323 20.09 7.95 4.83
N MET A 324 20.85 8.76 4.07
CA MET A 324 20.82 10.22 4.20
C MET A 324 19.52 10.84 3.69
N VAL A 325 18.91 10.31 2.62
CA VAL A 325 17.59 10.77 2.15
C VAL A 325 16.50 10.49 3.21
N HIS A 326 16.57 9.33 3.88
CA HIS A 326 15.64 8.99 4.95
C HIS A 326 15.85 9.86 6.22
N TYR A 327 17.10 10.23 6.52
CA TYR A 327 17.44 11.08 7.68
C TYR A 327 17.08 12.56 7.45
N VAL A 328 17.23 13.06 6.22
CA VAL A 328 16.81 14.43 5.84
C VAL A 328 15.28 14.54 5.77
N ALA A 329 14.57 13.48 5.36
CA ALA A 329 13.10 13.45 5.36
C ALA A 329 12.50 13.45 6.78
N MET A 330 13.15 12.80 7.76
CA MET A 330 12.69 12.82 9.16
C MET A 330 12.94 14.13 9.91
N LYS A 331 13.89 14.98 9.45
CA LYS A 331 14.16 16.29 10.07
C LYS A 331 13.33 17.45 9.50
N LYS A 332 12.42 17.19 8.55
CA LYS A 332 11.55 18.19 7.91
C LYS A 332 10.06 18.09 8.28
N LYS A 333 9.72 17.40 9.37
CA LYS A 333 8.38 17.43 9.96
C LYS A 333 8.40 17.97 11.37
#